data_AF-A0A6N9SUR4-F1
#
_entry.id   AF-A0A6N9SUR4-F1
#
_cell.length_a   1.000
_cell.length_b   1.000
_cell.length_c   1.000
_cell.angle_alpha   90.00
_cell.angle_beta   90.00
_cell.angle_gamma   90.00
#
_symmetry.space_group_name_H-M   'P 1'
#
loop_
_entity.id
_entity.type
_entity.pdbx_description
1 polymer ?
#
loop_
_entity_poly.entity_id
_entity_poly.type
_entity_poly.pdbx_seq_one_letter_code
_entity_poly.pdbx_strand_id
1 'polypeptide(L)'
;DNPAAGTVTVTGSGTQDTLVGLQQIRFSDQSLAFDTAAAPFASQSAELLVAAYGTSALTNKSLVGTVLGYMDSSGGSFSQAAQSVANLLHMVNSSQFVSTLWQNIVGSPIDPADHNLYTSALSNGIYTQSTLLAAAAQSPVNLSHVTLTGIAQHGLAFA
;
A
#
# COMPACT_ATOMS: atom_id res chain seq x y z
N ASP A 1 8.21 -2.69 -26.65
CA ASP A 1 8.58 -1.71 -25.62
C ASP A 1 7.70 -1.86 -24.41
N ASN A 2 8.30 -2.01 -23.23
CA ASN A 2 7.58 -1.98 -21.97
C ASN A 2 7.34 -0.50 -21.65
N PRO A 3 6.09 -0.01 -21.53
CA PRO A 3 5.86 1.39 -21.17
C PRO A 3 6.53 1.69 -19.83
N ALA A 4 7.17 2.86 -19.74
CA ALA A 4 7.76 3.32 -18.49
C ALA A 4 6.67 3.47 -17.41
N ALA A 5 7.03 3.35 -16.13
CA ALA A 5 6.09 3.54 -15.02
C ALA A 5 5.32 4.88 -15.15
N GLY A 6 4.00 4.84 -14.95
CA GLY A 6 3.15 6.03 -15.05
C GLY A 6 2.87 6.49 -16.48
N THR A 7 2.79 5.53 -17.42
CA THR A 7 2.43 5.79 -18.82
C THR A 7 0.95 5.51 -19.06
N VAL A 8 0.24 6.46 -19.66
CA VAL A 8 -1.16 6.30 -20.09
C VAL A 8 -1.28 6.64 -21.57
N THR A 9 -1.90 5.74 -22.33
CA THR A 9 -2.18 5.92 -23.74
C THR A 9 -3.64 6.28 -23.94
N VAL A 10 -3.89 7.44 -24.55
CA VAL A 10 -5.23 7.90 -24.93
C VAL A 10 -5.36 7.77 -26.45
N THR A 11 -6.40 7.09 -26.92
CA THR A 11 -6.67 6.94 -28.35
C THR A 11 -7.96 7.66 -28.71
N GLY A 12 -7.85 8.60 -29.63
CA GLY A 12 -8.94 9.37 -30.21
C GLY A 12 -9.11 9.07 -31.70
N SER A 13 -9.92 9.88 -32.39
CA SER A 13 -10.25 9.78 -33.82
C SER A 13 -9.04 9.92 -34.76
N GLY A 14 -8.17 8.91 -34.78
CA GLY A 14 -6.96 8.83 -35.61
C GLY A 14 -5.68 9.35 -34.96
N THR A 15 -5.72 9.80 -33.71
CA THR A 15 -4.54 10.29 -32.96
C THR A 15 -4.35 9.47 -31.68
N GLN A 16 -3.08 9.27 -31.32
CA GLN A 16 -2.67 8.61 -30.08
C GLN A 16 -1.81 9.58 -29.28
N ASP A 17 -2.26 9.89 -28.07
CA ASP A 17 -1.49 10.65 -27.10
C ASP A 17 -0.89 9.69 -26.08
N THR A 18 0.39 9.89 -25.76
CA THR A 18 1.09 9.14 -24.71
C THR A 18 1.52 10.11 -23.63
N LEU A 19 0.97 9.93 -22.44
CA LEU A 19 1.35 10.69 -21.26
C LEU A 19 2.33 9.85 -20.46
N VAL A 20 3.48 10.42 -20.07
CA VAL A 20 4.53 9.72 -19.33
C VAL A 20 4.85 10.44 -18.02
N GLY A 21 5.19 9.69 -16.98
CA GLY A 21 5.57 10.24 -15.69
C GLY A 21 4.40 10.81 -14.89
N LEU A 22 3.17 10.34 -15.15
CA LEU A 22 2.01 10.75 -14.38
C LEU A 22 1.94 9.97 -13.06
N GLN A 23 1.82 10.68 -11.94
CA GLN A 23 1.57 10.06 -10.62
C GLN A 23 0.07 9.95 -10.33
N GLN A 24 -0.74 10.94 -10.72
CA GLN A 24 -2.17 10.94 -10.48
C GLN A 24 -2.91 11.53 -11.67
N ILE A 25 -4.01 10.90 -12.06
CA ILE A 25 -4.95 11.39 -13.08
C ILE A 25 -6.32 11.47 -12.44
N ARG A 26 -7.02 12.59 -12.63
CA ARG A 26 -8.37 12.81 -12.12
C ARG A 26 -9.32 13.00 -13.29
N PHE A 27 -10.27 12.07 -13.40
CA PHE A 27 -11.43 12.17 -14.27
C PHE A 27 -12.62 12.69 -13.45
N SER A 28 -13.70 13.06 -14.12
CA SER A 28 -14.94 13.49 -13.44
C SER A 28 -15.60 12.38 -12.62
N ASP A 29 -15.33 11.12 -12.94
CA ASP A 29 -15.96 9.92 -12.37
C ASP A 29 -15.01 9.04 -11.55
N GLN A 30 -13.69 9.20 -11.72
CA GLN A 30 -12.68 8.45 -10.97
C GLN A 30 -11.32 9.14 -10.93
N SER A 31 -10.48 8.76 -9.96
CA SER A 31 -9.06 9.12 -9.93
C SER A 31 -8.20 7.88 -9.92
N LEU A 32 -7.06 7.93 -10.61
CA LEU A 32 -6.09 6.84 -10.73
C LEU A 32 -4.72 7.32 -10.30
N ALA A 33 -4.06 6.58 -9.42
CA ALA A 33 -2.67 6.80 -9.02
C ALA A 33 -1.75 5.79 -9.70
N PHE A 34 -0.61 6.23 -10.18
CA PHE A 34 0.39 5.39 -10.84
C PHE A 34 1.75 5.62 -10.20
N ASP A 35 2.59 4.59 -10.27
CA ASP A 35 3.98 4.73 -9.88
C ASP A 35 4.76 5.47 -10.97
N THR A 36 5.73 6.26 -10.54
CA THR A 36 6.78 6.78 -11.40
C THR A 36 8.14 6.32 -10.90
N ALA A 37 9.19 6.49 -11.70
CA ALA A 37 10.55 6.10 -11.29
C ALA A 37 11.02 6.78 -9.99
N ALA A 38 10.51 7.99 -9.69
CA ALA A 38 10.86 8.74 -8.48
C ALA A 38 9.84 8.60 -7.34
N ALA A 39 8.62 8.12 -7.63
CA ALA A 39 7.52 8.08 -6.68
C ALA A 39 6.67 6.81 -6.88
N PRO A 40 7.03 5.68 -6.24
CA PRO A 40 6.26 4.43 -6.30
C PRO A 40 5.09 4.44 -5.29
N PHE A 41 4.34 5.54 -5.24
CA PHE A 41 3.36 5.78 -4.16
C PHE A 41 2.12 4.89 -4.30
N ALA A 42 1.71 4.54 -5.52
CA ALA A 42 0.54 3.69 -5.71
C ALA A 42 0.82 2.27 -5.19
N SER A 43 1.95 1.68 -5.58
CA SER A 43 2.34 0.36 -5.07
C SER A 43 2.58 0.36 -3.57
N GLN A 44 3.33 1.34 -3.05
CA GLN A 44 3.62 1.41 -1.60
C GLN A 44 2.37 1.66 -0.75
N SER A 45 1.41 2.46 -1.23
CA SER A 45 0.11 2.59 -0.56
C SER A 45 -0.66 1.27 -0.57
N ALA A 46 -0.66 0.54 -1.69
CA ALA A 46 -1.30 -0.77 -1.78
C ALA A 46 -0.66 -1.79 -0.82
N GLU A 47 0.67 -1.81 -0.72
CA GLU A 47 1.41 -2.67 0.23
C GLU A 47 0.99 -2.44 1.68
N LEU A 48 0.95 -1.17 2.11
CA LEU A 48 0.52 -0.79 3.45
C LEU A 48 -0.94 -1.16 3.70
N LEU A 49 -1.82 -0.94 2.70
CA LEU A 49 -3.24 -1.27 2.80
C LEU A 49 -3.48 -2.76 2.94
N VAL A 50 -2.83 -3.59 2.13
CA VAL A 50 -3.00 -5.04 2.21
C VAL A 50 -2.49 -5.56 3.54
N ALA A 51 -1.34 -5.09 4.03
CA ALA A 51 -0.84 -5.50 5.33
C ALA A 51 -1.78 -5.08 6.48
N ALA A 52 -2.28 -3.83 6.45
CA ALA A 52 -3.08 -3.28 7.54
C ALA A 52 -4.56 -3.72 7.53
N TYR A 53 -5.15 -3.93 6.35
CA TYR A 53 -6.60 -4.12 6.18
C TYR A 53 -6.97 -5.29 5.25
N GLY A 54 -6.00 -6.01 4.70
CA GLY A 54 -6.23 -7.10 3.75
C GLY A 54 -6.53 -6.62 2.32
N THR A 55 -6.58 -7.55 1.37
CA THR A 55 -6.70 -7.26 -0.07
C THR A 55 -7.99 -6.53 -0.45
N SER A 56 -9.09 -6.73 0.28
CA SER A 56 -10.35 -6.02 0.05
C SER A 56 -10.23 -4.50 0.22
N ALA A 57 -9.23 -4.02 0.99
CA ALA A 57 -9.01 -2.60 1.20
C ALA A 57 -8.69 -1.84 -0.09
N LEU A 58 -8.13 -2.51 -1.10
CA LEU A 58 -7.81 -1.91 -2.40
C LEU A 58 -9.06 -1.48 -3.19
N THR A 59 -10.24 -1.96 -2.81
CA THR A 59 -11.52 -1.53 -3.42
C THR A 59 -12.16 -0.35 -2.71
N ASN A 60 -11.69 0.01 -1.51
CA ASN A 60 -12.18 1.17 -0.78
C ASN A 60 -11.43 2.43 -1.23
N LYS A 61 -11.95 3.08 -2.27
CA LYS A 61 -11.33 4.26 -2.90
C LYS A 61 -10.99 5.40 -1.93
N SER A 62 -11.81 5.62 -0.90
CA SER A 62 -11.56 6.67 0.11
C SER A 62 -10.41 6.31 1.03
N LEU A 63 -10.34 5.04 1.46
CA LEU A 63 -9.22 4.54 2.26
C LEU A 63 -7.92 4.55 1.44
N VAL A 64 -7.99 4.15 0.17
CA VAL A 64 -6.87 4.25 -0.77
C VAL A 64 -6.39 5.70 -0.90
N GLY A 65 -7.31 6.64 -1.12
CA GLY A 65 -7.01 8.07 -1.20
C GLY A 65 -6.36 8.61 0.07
N THR A 66 -6.80 8.15 1.24
CA THR A 66 -6.21 8.50 2.54
C THR A 66 -4.76 8.05 2.63
N VAL A 67 -4.45 6.80 2.30
CA VAL A 67 -3.08 6.26 2.40
C VAL A 67 -2.16 6.86 1.33
N LEU A 68 -2.67 7.14 0.13
CA LEU A 68 -1.95 7.92 -0.89
C LEU A 68 -1.64 9.34 -0.38
N GLY A 69 -2.61 10.00 0.28
CA GLY A 69 -2.39 11.31 0.89
C GLY A 69 -1.31 11.30 1.97
N TYR A 70 -1.14 10.20 2.71
CA TYR A 70 -0.01 10.04 3.64
C TYR A 70 1.33 9.94 2.91
N MET A 71 1.39 9.21 1.80
CA MET A 71 2.60 9.18 0.95
C MET A 71 2.93 10.58 0.44
N ASP A 72 1.95 11.28 -0.15
CA ASP A 72 2.13 12.63 -0.70
C ASP A 72 2.59 13.64 0.36
N SER A 73 1.90 13.71 1.50
CA SER A 73 2.19 14.67 2.57
C SER A 73 3.53 14.41 3.28
N SER A 74 3.99 13.16 3.29
CA SER A 74 5.31 12.77 3.79
C SER A 74 6.45 12.99 2.79
N GLY A 75 6.16 13.48 1.58
CA GLY A 75 7.12 13.58 0.48
C GLY A 75 7.66 12.21 0.03
N GLY A 76 6.85 11.16 0.13
CA GLY A 76 7.23 9.80 -0.26
C GLY A 76 7.92 8.98 0.83
N SER A 77 7.96 9.45 2.08
CA SER A 77 8.58 8.70 3.18
C SER A 77 7.70 7.51 3.60
N PHE A 78 8.07 6.31 3.14
CA PHE A 78 7.35 5.08 3.45
C PHE A 78 7.21 4.82 4.96
N SER A 79 8.24 5.14 5.76
CA SER A 79 8.19 4.95 7.22
C SER A 79 7.21 5.91 7.90
N GLN A 80 7.10 7.15 7.43
CA GLN A 80 6.12 8.11 7.93
C GLN A 80 4.70 7.73 7.51
N ALA A 81 4.51 7.28 6.27
CA ALA A 81 3.23 6.75 5.83
C ALA A 81 2.82 5.51 6.62
N ALA A 82 3.74 4.58 6.88
CA ALA A 82 3.50 3.41 7.74
C ALA A 82 3.11 3.82 9.17
N GLN A 83 3.73 4.88 9.72
CA GLN A 83 3.31 5.43 11.00
C GLN A 83 1.87 5.95 10.98
N SER A 84 1.50 6.71 9.95
CA SER A 84 0.13 7.20 9.80
C SER A 84 -0.89 6.07 9.65
N VAL A 85 -0.58 5.03 8.88
CA VAL A 85 -1.44 3.84 8.73
C VAL A 85 -1.53 3.04 10.04
N ALA A 86 -0.42 2.85 10.75
CA ALA A 86 -0.43 2.19 12.06
C ALA A 86 -1.32 2.94 13.06
N ASN A 87 -1.26 4.28 13.05
CA ASN A 87 -2.14 5.11 13.90
C ASN A 87 -3.62 4.98 13.50
N LEU A 88 -3.92 4.83 12.21
CA LEU A 88 -5.29 4.66 11.68
C LEU A 88 -5.93 3.31 12.08
N LEU A 89 -5.12 2.30 12.43
CA LEU A 89 -5.62 1.02 12.94
C LEU A 89 -6.18 1.14 14.37
N HIS A 90 -5.80 2.18 15.12
CA HIS A 90 -6.23 2.42 16.50
C HIS A 90 -6.00 1.21 17.45
N MET A 91 -5.03 0.36 17.15
CA MET A 91 -4.74 -0.85 17.94
C MET A 91 -3.76 -0.54 19.06
N VAL A 92 -4.23 -0.58 20.30
CA VAL A 92 -3.36 -0.42 21.49
C VAL A 92 -2.67 -1.71 21.91
N ASN A 93 -3.17 -2.86 21.47
CA ASN A 93 -2.70 -4.17 21.89
C ASN A 93 -1.72 -4.77 20.87
N SER A 94 -0.47 -4.99 21.26
CA SER A 94 0.58 -5.59 20.42
C SER A 94 0.22 -6.97 19.89
N SER A 95 -0.40 -7.82 20.71
CA SER A 95 -0.83 -9.16 20.31
C SER A 95 -1.92 -9.10 19.22
N GLN A 96 -2.90 -8.21 19.38
CA GLN A 96 -3.94 -7.98 18.36
C GLN A 96 -3.34 -7.42 17.07
N PHE A 97 -2.40 -6.49 17.17
CA PHE A 97 -1.73 -5.90 16.02
C PHE A 97 -1.00 -6.96 15.19
N VAL A 98 -0.18 -7.81 15.83
CA VAL A 98 0.53 -8.91 15.17
C VAL A 98 -0.43 -9.87 14.48
N SER A 99 -1.46 -10.33 15.18
CA SER A 99 -2.46 -11.24 14.62
C SER A 99 -3.21 -10.62 13.44
N THR A 100 -3.49 -9.32 13.48
CA THR A 100 -4.18 -8.61 12.40
C THR A 100 -3.31 -8.56 11.15
N LEU A 101 -2.06 -8.09 11.26
CA LEU A 101 -1.16 -8.03 10.10
C LEU A 101 -0.97 -9.40 9.48
N TRP A 102 -0.73 -10.42 10.31
CA TRP A 102 -0.54 -11.77 9.83
C TRP A 102 -1.79 -12.32 9.14
N GLN A 103 -2.97 -12.17 9.74
CA GLN A 103 -4.21 -12.66 9.15
C GLN A 103 -4.52 -11.98 7.80
N ASN A 104 -4.20 -10.69 7.68
CA ASN A 104 -4.41 -9.95 6.43
C ASN A 104 -3.46 -10.39 5.31
N ILE A 105 -2.19 -10.69 5.66
CA ILE A 105 -1.16 -11.07 4.71
C ILE A 105 -1.27 -12.55 4.36
N VAL A 106 -1.34 -13.43 5.37
CA VAL A 106 -1.24 -14.89 5.20
C VAL A 106 -2.62 -15.54 5.00
N GLY A 107 -3.69 -14.92 5.49
CA GLY A 107 -5.04 -15.48 5.38
C GLY A 107 -5.34 -16.59 6.40
N SER A 108 -4.42 -16.92 7.30
CA SER A 108 -4.62 -17.87 8.39
C SER A 108 -4.14 -17.30 9.73
N PRO A 109 -4.53 -17.89 10.88
CA PRO A 109 -3.94 -17.56 12.16
C PRO A 109 -2.42 -17.76 12.16
N ILE A 110 -1.71 -16.88 12.85
CA ILE A 110 -0.30 -17.02 13.17
C ILE A 110 -0.09 -18.12 14.20
N ASP A 111 0.98 -18.90 14.07
CA ASP A 111 1.29 -19.92 15.07
C ASP A 111 1.78 -19.27 16.38
N PRO A 112 1.68 -19.98 17.52
CA PRO A 112 2.03 -19.40 18.82
C PRO A 112 3.49 -18.98 18.97
N ALA A 113 4.44 -19.62 18.27
CA ALA A 113 5.86 -19.30 18.44
C ALA A 113 6.18 -17.96 17.76
N ASP A 114 5.75 -17.80 16.51
CA ASP A 114 5.94 -16.55 15.76
C ASP A 114 5.13 -15.40 16.37
N HIS A 115 3.92 -15.66 16.87
CA HIS A 115 3.12 -14.66 17.58
C HIS A 115 3.82 -14.12 18.82
N ASN A 116 4.40 -15.01 19.63
CA ASN A 116 5.16 -14.63 20.81
C ASN A 116 6.42 -13.84 20.45
N LEU A 117 7.11 -14.22 19.37
CA LEU A 117 8.30 -13.54 18.87
C LEU A 117 7.98 -12.08 18.52
N TYR A 118 6.99 -11.83 17.64
CA TYR A 118 6.66 -10.47 17.20
C TYR A 118 6.02 -9.62 18.30
N THR A 119 5.18 -10.23 19.15
CA THR A 119 4.59 -9.51 20.28
C THR A 119 5.65 -9.06 21.27
N SER A 120 6.63 -9.92 21.59
CA SER A 120 7.76 -9.58 22.46
C SER A 120 8.65 -8.51 21.85
N ALA A 121 8.87 -8.56 20.53
CA ALA A 121 9.66 -7.55 19.83
C ALA A 121 9.01 -6.15 19.90
N LEU A 122 7.67 -6.06 19.85
CA LEU A 122 6.95 -4.81 20.10
C LEU A 122 7.05 -4.36 21.56
N SER A 123 6.84 -5.27 22.52
CA SER A 123 6.90 -4.94 23.95
C SER A 123 8.30 -4.50 24.42
N ASN A 124 9.35 -5.06 23.82
CA ASN A 124 10.74 -4.72 24.14
C ASN A 124 11.27 -3.53 23.33
N GLY A 125 10.45 -2.91 22.47
CA GLY A 125 10.83 -1.74 21.66
C GLY A 125 11.81 -2.06 20.53
N ILE A 126 11.99 -3.34 20.16
CA ILE A 126 12.77 -3.75 18.99
C ILE A 126 12.05 -3.30 17.71
N TYR A 127 10.73 -3.47 17.69
CA TYR A 127 9.85 -2.85 16.70
C TYR A 127 8.91 -1.86 17.37
N THR A 128 8.53 -0.84 16.63
CA THR A 128 7.29 -0.10 16.84
C THR A 128 6.21 -0.73 15.96
N GLN A 129 4.94 -0.41 16.20
CA GLN A 129 3.87 -0.83 15.28
C GLN A 129 4.12 -0.36 13.85
N SER A 130 4.64 0.86 13.68
CA SER A 130 4.95 1.41 12.36
C SER A 130 6.10 0.68 11.67
N THR A 131 7.18 0.33 12.37
CA THR A 131 8.30 -0.41 11.76
C THR A 131 7.94 -1.86 11.48
N LEU A 132 7.10 -2.48 12.32
CA LEU A 132 6.57 -3.82 12.04
C LEU A 132 5.60 -3.82 10.85
N LEU A 133 4.70 -2.83 10.75
CA LEU A 133 3.81 -2.69 9.59
C LEU A 133 4.60 -2.47 8.30
N ALA A 134 5.60 -1.60 8.32
CA ALA A 134 6.46 -1.37 7.17
C ALA A 134 7.17 -2.66 6.71
N ALA A 135 7.72 -3.43 7.66
CA ALA A 135 8.35 -4.72 7.36
C ALA A 135 7.35 -5.75 6.82
N ALA A 136 6.15 -5.82 7.40
CA ALA A 136 5.10 -6.73 6.96
C ALA A 136 4.59 -6.37 5.55
N ALA A 137 4.42 -5.07 5.27
CA ALA A 137 4.00 -4.55 3.97
C ALA A 137 5.00 -4.90 2.85
N GLN A 138 6.30 -4.89 3.15
CA GLN A 138 7.36 -5.24 2.19
C GLN A 138 7.73 -6.73 2.19
N SER A 139 7.01 -7.57 2.96
CA SER A 139 7.27 -9.00 2.97
C SER A 139 6.95 -9.65 1.62
N PRO A 140 7.72 -10.65 1.17
CA PRO A 140 7.44 -11.34 -0.10
C PRO A 140 6.02 -11.91 -0.19
N VAL A 141 5.47 -12.37 0.93
CA VAL A 141 4.10 -12.88 1.01
C VAL A 141 3.10 -11.77 0.70
N ASN A 142 3.21 -10.60 1.35
CA ASN A 142 2.32 -9.46 1.07
C ASN A 142 2.45 -8.99 -0.38
N LEU A 143 3.67 -8.87 -0.89
CA LEU A 143 3.92 -8.47 -2.29
C LEU A 143 3.31 -9.44 -3.31
N SER A 144 3.18 -10.73 -2.97
CA SER A 144 2.50 -11.71 -3.83
C SER A 144 0.97 -11.53 -3.88
N HIS A 145 0.38 -10.87 -2.86
CA HIS A 145 -1.04 -10.56 -2.79
C HIS A 145 -1.38 -9.20 -3.40
N VAL A 146 -0.43 -8.26 -3.37
CA VAL A 146 -0.57 -6.97 -4.04
C VAL A 146 -0.43 -7.17 -5.55
N THR A 147 -1.45 -6.82 -6.34
CA THR A 147 -1.39 -6.93 -7.80
C THR A 147 -0.58 -5.78 -8.41
N LEU A 148 0.72 -5.71 -8.12
CA LEU A 148 1.62 -4.63 -8.55
C LEU A 148 1.63 -4.44 -10.07
N THR A 149 1.57 -5.53 -10.83
CA THR A 149 1.43 -5.47 -12.31
C THR A 149 0.11 -4.81 -12.72
N GLY A 150 -0.98 -5.07 -12.00
CA GLY A 150 -2.28 -4.44 -12.25
C GLY A 150 -2.25 -2.94 -11.95
N ILE A 151 -1.59 -2.53 -10.86
CA ILE A 151 -1.37 -1.11 -10.53
C ILE A 151 -0.52 -0.42 -11.61
N ALA A 152 0.54 -1.07 -12.09
CA ALA A 152 1.38 -0.53 -13.15
C ALA A 152 0.61 -0.35 -14.48
N GLN A 153 -0.33 -1.23 -14.79
CA GLN A 153 -1.10 -1.21 -16.05
C GLN A 153 -2.35 -0.32 -16.00
N HIS A 154 -3.03 -0.27 -14.86
CA HIS A 154 -4.36 0.34 -14.74
C HIS A 154 -4.43 1.48 -13.73
N GLY A 155 -3.38 1.66 -12.94
CA GLY A 155 -3.38 2.57 -11.79
C GLY A 155 -4.18 2.01 -10.62
N LEU A 156 -3.92 2.59 -9.45
CA LEU A 156 -4.65 2.36 -8.23
C LEU A 156 -5.78 3.38 -8.10
N ALA A 157 -7.03 2.91 -8.11
CA ALA A 157 -8.19 3.80 -8.07
C ALA A 157 -8.43 4.39 -6.68
N PHE A 158 -8.70 5.69 -6.61
CA PHE A 158 -8.93 6.41 -5.36
C PHE A 158 -10.00 7.51 -5.49
N ALA A 159 -10.45 8.04 -4.35
CA ALA A 159 -11.42 9.12 -4.22
C ALA A 159 -11.05 10.04 -3.06
#